data_AF-A0A6M1NW89-F1
#
_entry.id   AF-A0A6M1NW89-F1
#
_cell.length_a   1.000
_cell.length_b   1.000
_cell.length_c   1.000
_cell.angle_alpha   90.00
_cell.angle_beta   90.00
_cell.angle_gamma   90.00
#
_symmetry.space_group_name_H-M   'P 1'
#
loop_
_entity.id
_entity.type
_entity.pdbx_description
1 polymer ?
#
loop_
_entity_poly.entity_id
_entity_poly.type
_entity_poly.pdbx_seq_one_letter_code
_entity_poly.pdbx_strand_id
1 'polypeptide(L)'
;DVLSLSRLGFDMTGSAMGPKDFDLYYSFDEGDTYHILAMQNQFGNLAGNGKNSFTYLLEDLEIQGTELWIRINPKEGIRDGGSAYSSKSGTLRIDNLHLVGISPTSTDEFTINKLYYYLYNKENGQGFQGVNDDLTNLDLQL
;
A
#
# COMPACT_ATOMS: atom_id res chain seq x y z
N ASP A 1 -5.36 1.72 22.71
CA ASP A 1 -3.99 2.30 22.63
C ASP A 1 -3.05 1.38 21.87
N VAL A 2 -2.18 1.92 21.02
CA VAL A 2 -1.08 1.17 20.38
C VAL A 2 0.22 1.61 21.06
N LEU A 3 1.00 0.66 21.58
CA LEU A 3 2.27 0.93 22.26
C LEU A 3 3.43 1.01 21.29
N SER A 4 3.45 0.12 20.30
CA SER A 4 4.49 0.08 19.28
C SER A 4 3.98 -0.56 18.00
N LEU A 5 4.60 -0.17 16.89
CA LEU A 5 4.48 -0.84 15.60
C LEU A 5 5.78 -1.61 15.36
N SER A 6 5.67 -2.79 14.77
CA SER A 6 6.80 -3.67 14.52
C SER A 6 7.04 -3.87 13.02
N ARG A 7 5.96 -4.04 12.23
CA ARG A 7 6.10 -4.41 10.82
C ARG A 7 4.92 -3.98 9.97
N LEU A 8 5.22 -3.48 8.78
CA LEU A 8 4.29 -3.37 7.65
C LEU A 8 4.68 -4.39 6.59
N GLY A 9 3.71 -5.17 6.12
CA GLY A 9 3.95 -6.11 5.03
C GLY A 9 2.79 -6.13 4.03
N PHE A 10 3.12 -6.40 2.76
CA PHE A 10 2.16 -6.54 1.68
C PHE A 10 2.80 -7.26 0.49
N ASP A 11 1.95 -7.85 -0.34
CA ASP A 11 2.33 -8.42 -1.63
C ASP A 11 1.97 -7.44 -2.75
N MET A 12 2.81 -7.35 -3.77
CA MET A 12 2.52 -6.63 -4.99
C MET A 12 2.70 -7.50 -6.23
N THR A 13 1.78 -7.33 -7.17
CA THR A 13 1.89 -7.83 -8.54
C THR A 13 1.57 -6.69 -9.49
N GLY A 14 2.01 -6.79 -10.74
CA GLY A 14 1.64 -5.82 -11.76
C GLY A 14 1.70 -6.43 -13.15
N SER A 15 0.99 -5.82 -14.10
CA SER A 15 1.06 -6.24 -15.49
C SER A 15 2.47 -6.05 -16.08
N ALA A 16 2.72 -6.60 -17.27
CA ALA A 16 4.01 -6.45 -17.95
C ALA A 16 4.40 -4.97 -18.12
N MET A 17 3.43 -4.10 -18.45
CA MET A 17 3.64 -2.65 -18.62
C MET A 17 3.41 -1.85 -17.32
N GLY A 18 3.07 -2.50 -16.21
CA GLY A 18 2.85 -1.87 -14.91
C GLY A 18 4.14 -1.45 -14.20
N PRO A 19 4.00 -0.77 -13.04
CA PRO A 19 5.12 -0.44 -12.16
C PRO A 19 6.01 -1.65 -11.83
N LYS A 20 7.31 -1.43 -11.64
CA LYS A 20 8.30 -2.42 -11.18
C LYS A 20 9.15 -1.93 -10.01
N ASP A 21 8.86 -0.74 -9.50
CA ASP A 21 9.49 -0.14 -8.35
C ASP A 21 8.46 0.75 -7.63
N PHE A 22 8.73 1.13 -6.38
CA PHE A 22 7.96 2.15 -5.66
C PHE A 22 8.78 2.77 -4.54
N ASP A 23 8.37 3.97 -4.15
CA ASP A 23 8.82 4.60 -2.91
C ASP A 23 7.69 4.52 -1.87
N LEU A 24 8.08 4.35 -0.61
CA LEU A 24 7.19 4.14 0.52
C LEU A 24 7.42 5.23 1.56
N TYR A 25 6.32 5.86 1.98
CA TYR A 25 6.33 6.96 2.94
C TYR A 25 5.29 6.71 4.03
N TYR A 26 5.49 7.37 5.17
CA TYR A 26 4.52 7.41 6.25
C TYR A 26 4.26 8.84 6.73
N SER A 27 3.15 9.04 7.42
CA SER A 27 2.73 10.31 8.02
C SER A 27 1.90 10.06 9.27
N PHE A 28 2.03 10.97 10.24
CA PHE A 28 1.26 11.03 11.47
C PHE A 28 0.43 12.32 11.59
N ASP A 29 0.53 13.22 10.59
CA ASP A 29 -0.15 14.51 10.52
C ASP A 29 -1.15 14.55 9.35
N GLU A 30 -1.91 13.46 9.16
CA GLU A 30 -2.96 13.34 8.13
C GLU A 30 -2.46 13.56 6.68
N GLY A 31 -1.15 13.49 6.47
CA GLY A 31 -0.51 13.60 5.16
C GLY A 31 -0.02 15.01 4.83
N ASP A 32 -0.04 15.94 5.79
CA ASP A 32 0.60 17.25 5.64
C ASP A 32 2.11 17.08 5.41
N THR A 33 2.75 16.18 6.16
CA THR A 33 4.17 15.87 6.05
C THR A 33 4.42 14.38 5.97
N TYR A 34 5.08 13.95 4.90
CA TYR A 34 5.46 12.56 4.74
C TYR A 34 6.96 12.35 4.92
N HIS A 35 7.27 11.34 5.71
CA HIS A 35 8.62 10.85 5.96
C HIS A 35 8.90 9.60 5.12
N ILE A 36 10.14 9.43 4.71
CA ILE A 36 10.57 8.26 3.93
C ILE A 36 10.59 7.04 4.84
N LEU A 37 9.92 5.96 4.43
CA LEU A 37 10.04 4.64 5.05
C LEU A 37 11.02 3.76 4.27
N ALA A 38 10.90 3.73 2.95
CA ALA A 38 11.81 2.99 2.08
C ALA A 38 11.79 3.55 0.66
N MET A 39 12.95 3.62 0.01
CA MET A 39 13.10 4.07 -1.38
C MET A 39 13.54 2.91 -2.25
N GLN A 40 13.16 2.93 -3.53
CA GLN A 40 13.65 1.99 -4.55
C GLN A 40 13.39 0.51 -4.22
N ASN A 41 12.12 0.19 -3.96
CA ASN A 41 11.66 -1.16 -3.70
C ASN A 41 11.40 -1.93 -5.02
N GLN A 42 12.49 -2.21 -5.73
CA GLN A 42 12.48 -2.93 -7.01
C GLN A 42 11.86 -4.32 -6.86
N PHE A 43 11.00 -4.69 -7.81
CA PHE A 43 10.38 -6.00 -7.84
C PHE A 43 11.45 -7.06 -8.14
N GLY A 44 11.53 -8.10 -7.30
CA GLY A 44 12.47 -9.21 -7.49
C GLY A 44 12.16 -10.06 -8.73
N ASN A 45 10.88 -10.16 -9.11
CA ASN A 45 10.46 -10.75 -10.38
C ASN A 45 9.89 -9.67 -11.30
N LEU A 46 10.64 -9.37 -12.39
CA LEU A 46 10.28 -8.36 -13.37
C LEU A 46 9.28 -8.85 -14.43
N ALA A 47 9.04 -10.17 -14.51
CA ALA A 47 8.04 -10.72 -15.40
C ALA A 47 6.63 -10.21 -15.02
N GLY A 48 5.78 -10.01 -16.02
CA GLY A 48 4.39 -9.64 -15.80
C GLY A 48 3.71 -10.66 -14.87
N ASN A 49 3.00 -10.16 -13.86
CA ASN A 49 2.25 -10.94 -12.87
C ASN A 49 3.09 -11.73 -11.84
N GLY A 50 4.40 -11.47 -11.73
CA GLY A 50 5.22 -12.00 -10.64
C GLY A 50 4.77 -11.46 -9.28
N LYS A 51 4.56 -12.34 -8.30
CA LYS A 51 4.25 -11.98 -6.91
C LYS A 51 5.53 -11.55 -6.18
N ASN A 52 5.53 -10.35 -5.62
CA ASN A 52 6.64 -9.78 -4.85
C ASN A 52 6.15 -9.43 -3.44
N SER A 53 6.75 -10.04 -2.43
CA SER A 53 6.41 -9.76 -1.03
C SER A 53 7.38 -8.74 -0.44
N PHE A 54 6.83 -7.68 0.16
CA PHE A 54 7.61 -6.62 0.79
C PHE A 54 7.30 -6.57 2.29
N THR A 55 8.32 -6.27 3.08
CA THR A 55 8.25 -6.24 4.53
C THR A 55 9.19 -5.19 5.07
N TYR A 56 8.67 -4.29 5.89
CA TYR A 56 9.41 -3.17 6.47
C TYR A 56 9.26 -3.19 7.98
N LEU A 57 10.39 -3.07 8.68
CA LEU A 57 10.41 -2.93 10.14
C LEU A 57 10.01 -1.51 10.51
N LEU A 58 9.20 -1.41 11.57
CA LEU A 58 8.65 -0.15 12.07
C LEU A 58 9.05 0.14 13.52
N GLU A 59 10.01 -0.62 14.07
CA GLU A 59 10.35 -0.56 15.50
C GLU A 59 10.89 0.82 15.92
N ASP A 60 11.53 1.54 15.00
CA ASP A 60 12.08 2.88 15.22
C ASP A 60 11.07 4.01 14.98
N LEU A 61 9.83 3.70 14.58
CA LEU A 61 8.78 4.71 14.42
C LEU A 61 8.28 5.14 15.79
N GLU A 62 8.57 6.39 16.15
CA GLU A 62 7.88 7.05 17.24
C GLU A 62 6.43 7.28 16.84
N ILE A 63 5.51 6.54 17.48
CA ILE A 63 4.08 6.72 17.24
C ILE A 63 3.68 8.09 17.76
N GLN A 64 3.25 8.96 16.84
CA GLN A 64 2.73 10.28 17.14
C GLN A 64 1.30 10.33 16.59
N GLY A 65 0.32 10.69 17.42
CA GLY A 65 -1.07 10.79 16.97
C GLY A 65 -1.84 9.46 16.93
N THR A 66 -3.03 9.53 16.33
CA THR A 66 -4.05 8.46 16.37
C THR A 66 -4.16 7.68 15.06
N GLU A 67 -3.56 8.17 13.98
CA GLU A 67 -3.65 7.58 12.65
C GLU A 67 -2.26 7.44 12.04
N LEU A 68 -2.03 6.31 11.35
CA LEU A 68 -0.85 6.10 10.52
C LEU A 68 -1.26 6.15 9.05
N TRP A 69 -0.75 7.15 8.35
CA TRP A 69 -0.96 7.30 6.92
C TRP A 69 0.21 6.69 6.17
N ILE A 70 -0.06 5.74 5.27
CA ILE A 70 0.95 5.11 4.41
C ILE A 70 0.73 5.54 2.98
N ARG A 71 1.80 5.98 2.31
CA ARG A 71 1.78 6.32 0.89
C ARG A 71 2.76 5.46 0.11
N ILE A 72 2.22 4.75 -0.86
CA ILE A 72 2.97 3.97 -1.85
C ILE A 72 2.96 4.78 -3.15
N ASN A 73 4.13 5.12 -3.67
CA ASN A 73 4.30 5.83 -4.94
C ASN A 73 4.90 4.88 -5.98
N PRO A 74 4.09 4.24 -6.84
CA PRO A 74 4.58 3.32 -7.85
C PRO A 74 5.39 4.05 -8.92
N LYS A 75 6.45 3.39 -9.39
CA LYS A 75 7.37 3.89 -10.42
C LYS A 75 7.64 2.82 -11.47
N GLU A 76 8.17 3.27 -12.59
CA GLU A 76 8.53 2.41 -13.71
C GLU A 76 9.48 1.27 -13.31
N GLY A 77 10.55 1.58 -12.57
CA GLY A 77 11.57 0.61 -12.15
C GLY A 77 12.47 0.12 -13.30
N ILE A 78 13.47 -0.69 -12.95
CA ILE A 78 14.40 -1.31 -13.92
C ILE A 78 13.68 -2.45 -14.66
N ARG A 79 13.92 -2.54 -15.98
CA ARG A 79 13.32 -3.54 -16.86
C ARG A 79 14.35 -4.12 -17.82
N ASP A 80 15.03 -5.17 -17.41
CA ASP A 80 16.00 -5.86 -18.27
C ASP A 80 15.28 -6.61 -19.40
N GLY A 81 15.11 -5.95 -20.55
CA GLY A 81 14.52 -6.55 -21.75
C GLY A 81 13.00 -6.78 -21.72
N GLY A 82 12.30 -6.23 -20.72
CA GLY A 82 10.84 -6.33 -20.57
C GLY A 82 10.05 -5.35 -21.44
N SER A 83 8.71 -5.42 -21.37
CA SER A 83 7.83 -4.42 -21.98
C SER A 83 8.07 -3.03 -21.38
N ALA A 84 7.97 -1.99 -22.21
CA ALA A 84 8.05 -0.60 -21.73
C ALA A 84 6.95 -0.28 -20.71
N TYR A 85 7.22 0.65 -19.80
CA TYR A 85 6.20 1.19 -18.91
C TYR A 85 5.07 1.82 -19.72
N SER A 86 3.84 1.62 -19.26
CA SER A 86 2.70 2.39 -19.71
C SER A 86 1.96 2.95 -18.51
N SER A 87 1.96 4.27 -18.37
CA SER A 87 1.13 4.96 -17.37
C SER A 87 -0.36 4.88 -17.67
N LYS A 88 -0.74 4.42 -18.87
CA LYS A 88 -2.15 4.32 -19.32
C LYS A 88 -2.75 2.93 -19.21
N SER A 89 -1.93 1.89 -19.30
CA SER A 89 -2.38 0.49 -19.36
C SER A 89 -1.66 -0.44 -18.39
N GLY A 90 -0.65 0.07 -17.67
CA GLY A 90 -0.02 -0.63 -16.58
C GLY A 90 -0.96 -0.78 -15.40
N THR A 91 -1.02 -1.98 -14.81
CA THR A 91 -1.79 -2.23 -13.59
C THR A 91 -0.87 -2.65 -12.46
N LEU A 92 -1.32 -2.38 -11.25
CA LEU A 92 -0.69 -2.76 -9.99
C LEU A 92 -1.78 -3.34 -9.10
N ARG A 93 -1.50 -4.47 -8.46
CA ARG A 93 -2.35 -5.07 -7.43
C ARG A 93 -1.53 -5.18 -6.16
N ILE A 94 -2.15 -4.77 -5.06
CA ILE A 94 -1.65 -4.96 -3.70
C ILE A 94 -2.52 -6.04 -3.07
N ASP A 95 -1.91 -6.95 -2.32
CA ASP A 95 -2.59 -8.03 -1.63
C ASP A 95 -1.92 -8.30 -0.27
N ASN A 96 -2.60 -9.00 0.64
CA ASN A 96 -2.10 -9.35 1.97
C ASN A 96 -1.45 -8.19 2.75
N LEU A 97 -2.04 -7.00 2.65
CA LEU A 97 -1.60 -5.84 3.44
C LEU A 97 -1.87 -6.11 4.93
N HIS A 98 -0.83 -6.01 5.75
CA HIS A 98 -0.91 -6.22 7.18
C HIS A 98 0.04 -5.31 7.95
N LEU A 99 -0.41 -4.87 9.12
CA LEU A 99 0.35 -4.08 10.08
C LEU A 99 0.40 -4.85 11.40
N VAL A 100 1.59 -4.99 11.98
CA VAL A 100 1.82 -5.73 13.21
C VAL A 100 2.36 -4.78 14.27
N GLY A 101 1.82 -4.84 15.48
CA GLY A 101 2.24 -4.01 16.61
C GLY A 101 1.79 -4.60 17.94
N ILE A 102 2.06 -3.86 19.02
CA ILE A 102 1.67 -4.21 20.39
C ILE A 102 0.62 -3.20 20.85
N SER A 103 -0.47 -3.70 21.43
CA SER A 103 -1.50 -2.91 22.08
C SER A 103 -1.78 -3.49 23.48
N PRO A 104 -1.79 -2.68 24.55
CA PRO A 104 -2.00 -3.19 25.91
C PRO A 104 -3.46 -3.55 26.17
N THR A 105 -4.38 -3.07 25.33
CA THR A 105 -5.82 -3.28 25.43
C THR A 105 -6.33 -4.36 24.46
N SER A 106 -5.43 -5.00 23.72
CA SER A 106 -5.77 -5.99 22.68
C SER A 106 -5.91 -7.39 23.27
N THR A 107 -6.99 -7.65 24.00
CA THR A 107 -7.40 -9.01 24.38
C THR A 107 -8.42 -9.62 23.42
N ASP A 108 -8.99 -8.81 22.52
CA ASP A 108 -10.05 -9.22 21.59
C ASP A 108 -9.48 -9.38 20.17
N GLU A 109 -10.01 -10.36 19.42
CA GLU A 109 -9.79 -10.47 17.98
C GLU A 109 -10.40 -9.24 17.29
N PHE A 110 -9.55 -8.32 16.80
CA PHE A 110 -10.00 -7.22 15.96
C PHE A 110 -10.18 -7.73 14.52
N THR A 111 -11.42 -8.03 14.16
CA THR A 111 -11.76 -8.25 12.74
C THR A 111 -11.79 -6.90 12.03
N ILE A 112 -10.98 -6.74 10.97
CA ILE A 112 -11.15 -5.61 10.05
C ILE A 112 -12.51 -5.81 9.40
N ASN A 113 -13.47 -4.94 9.70
CA ASN A 113 -14.86 -5.14 9.28
C ASN A 113 -15.26 -4.25 8.10
N LYS A 114 -14.44 -3.25 7.74
CA LYS A 114 -14.78 -2.24 6.73
C LYS A 114 -13.56 -1.79 5.96
N LEU A 115 -13.69 -1.64 4.65
CA LEU A 115 -12.75 -0.92 3.79
C LEU A 115 -13.42 0.37 3.33
N TYR A 116 -12.90 1.50 3.80
CA TYR A 116 -13.24 2.82 3.27
C TYR A 116 -12.30 3.10 2.10
N TYR A 117 -12.85 3.48 0.95
CA TYR A 117 -12.05 3.81 -0.22
C TYR A 117 -12.48 5.14 -0.82
N TYR A 118 -11.49 5.86 -1.33
CA TYR A 118 -11.66 7.06 -2.15
C TYR A 118 -10.81 6.90 -3.41
N LEU A 119 -11.45 6.98 -4.57
CA LEU A 119 -10.83 6.84 -5.88
C LEU A 119 -10.96 8.16 -6.60
N TYR A 120 -9.85 8.68 -7.09
CA TYR A 120 -9.82 9.94 -7.82
C TYR A 120 -9.26 9.73 -9.22
N ASN A 121 -10.05 10.09 -10.22
CA ASN A 121 -9.62 10.12 -11.60
C ASN A 121 -9.06 11.52 -11.92
N LYS A 122 -7.73 11.58 -12.11
CA LYS A 122 -7.02 12.82 -12.41
C LYS A 122 -7.41 13.46 -13.76
N GLU A 123 -7.78 12.65 -14.76
CA GLU A 123 -8.05 13.16 -16.11
C GLU A 123 -9.36 13.93 -16.20
N ASN A 124 -10.39 13.47 -15.47
CA ASN A 124 -11.72 14.08 -15.49
C ASN A 124 -12.15 14.71 -14.15
N GLY A 125 -11.30 14.62 -13.12
CA GLY A 125 -11.54 15.18 -11.79
C GLY A 125 -12.62 14.46 -10.98
N GLN A 126 -13.10 13.30 -11.43
CA GLN A 126 -14.15 12.56 -10.74
C GLN A 126 -13.60 11.84 -9.50
N GLY A 127 -14.32 11.97 -8.40
CA GLY A 127 -14.08 11.24 -7.16
C GLY A 127 -15.19 10.21 -6.93
N PHE A 128 -14.81 9.02 -6.51
CA PHE A 128 -15.70 7.95 -6.08
C PHE A 128 -15.32 7.58 -4.65
N GLN A 129 -16.31 7.47 -3.77
CA GLN A 129 -16.07 7.04 -2.40
C GLN A 129 -17.04 5.94 -2.05
N GLY A 130 -16.59 5.01 -1.22
CA GLY A 130 -17.44 3.92 -0.77
C GLY A 130 -16.91 3.27 0.48
N VAL A 131 -17.77 2.40 1.02
CA VAL A 131 -17.46 1.55 2.15
C VAL A 131 -17.82 0.13 1.74
N ASN A 132 -16.87 -0.78 1.85
CA ASN A 132 -17.14 -2.21 1.70
C ASN A 132 -17.12 -2.85 3.09
N ASP A 133 -18.29 -3.32 3.53
CA ASP A 133 -18.48 -4.02 4.80
C ASP A 133 -18.27 -5.55 4.68
N ASP A 134 -18.12 -6.07 3.45
CA ASP A 134 -17.79 -7.47 3.15
C ASP A 134 -16.41 -7.56 2.49
N LEU A 135 -15.37 -7.68 3.31
CA LEU A 135 -14.00 -7.82 2.85
C LEU A 135 -13.71 -9.17 2.18
N THR A 136 -14.64 -10.12 2.21
CA THR A 136 -14.49 -11.39 1.47
C THR A 136 -14.82 -11.23 -0.01
N ASN A 137 -15.51 -10.14 -0.38
CA ASN A 137 -15.83 -9.79 -1.75
C ASN A 137 -15.58 -8.29 -2.01
N LEU A 138 -14.35 -7.98 -2.44
CA LEU A 138 -13.88 -6.63 -2.75
C LEU A 138 -14.13 -6.24 -4.22
N ASP A 139 -15.35 -6.41 -4.70
CA ASP A 139 -15.79 -5.82 -5.97
C ASP A 139 -16.04 -4.32 -5.77
N LEU A 140 -15.00 -3.51 -6.05
CA LEU A 140 -15.13 -2.05 -6.09
C LEU A 140 -15.97 -1.67 -7.31
N GLN A 141 -17.21 -1.24 -7.08
CA GLN A 141 -18.04 -0.64 -8.14
C GLN A 141 -17.44 0.73 -8.51
N LEU A 142 -16.87 0.79 -9.71
CA LEU A 142 -16.32 1.99 -10.36
C LEU A 142 -17.39 2.68 -11.20
#